data_AF-A0A438DDT1-F1
#
_entry.id   AF-A0A438DDT1-F1
#
_cell.length_a   1.000
_cell.length_b   1.000
_cell.length_c   1.000
_cell.angle_alpha   90.00
_cell.angle_beta   90.00
_cell.angle_gamma   90.00
#
_symmetry.space_group_name_H-M   'P 1'
#
loop_
_entity.id
_entity.type
_entity.pdbx_description
1 polymer ?
#
loop_
_entity_poly.entity_id
_entity_poly.type
_entity_poly.pdbx_seq_one_letter_code
_entity_poly.pdbx_strand_id
1 'polypeptide(L)'
;MSLLDIARGEVDIISQRLKHLSEEFLEGLKNELRVILEGADGSQHGDEFLILQKLIQKRGDLTANTLTGAHRVQLEILVAINTGMQAFLHPSMSLSQTSLIEVFLFKRCRNIECQSQLPADDCTCKVCANTDGFCNLCMCVSCNKFDFEGNTCRWIGCDLCSHWTHTDCAIRDGQIGMGADVKTGAGTTEILFRCGACNRTSELLGWVKDIFQICAPSWDRQALMKELEFVTKIFRGSLDSRGRRLSWICEDLIEKMKCGMSESVACRIIMFFFQELEIESSRRKFEEIGRMIAPQEACSRISEVLQEAIAKMEKVEEERARMLKKARLDLEVCDRELENKAREMMELKMERKKKKEETEELESIARLKQAEADTWELKAIEARREAERLQSIALPKSHKAKKEHCSGIVISIPMNLPLCWPMKLTSATAAWLPWDYFTWEA
;
A
#
# COMPACT_ATOMS: atom_id res chain seq x y z
N MET A 1 -10.06 -20.02 12.58
CA MET A 1 -9.91 -19.08 11.47
C MET A 1 -8.48 -19.18 10.99
N SER A 2 -8.25 -19.44 9.71
CA SER A 2 -6.94 -19.66 9.08
C SER A 2 -6.77 -18.77 7.84
N LEU A 3 -5.55 -18.71 7.29
CA LEU A 3 -5.29 -18.01 6.02
C LEU A 3 -6.08 -18.61 4.84
N LEU A 4 -6.28 -19.94 4.84
CA LEU A 4 -7.12 -20.63 3.85
C LEU A 4 -8.59 -20.23 3.94
N ASP A 5 -9.12 -20.05 5.17
CA ASP A 5 -10.48 -19.55 5.37
C ASP A 5 -10.64 -18.14 4.78
N ILE A 6 -9.65 -17.26 5.00
CA ILE A 6 -9.65 -15.89 4.48
C ILE A 6 -9.57 -15.87 2.94
N ALA A 7 -8.69 -16.68 2.35
CA ALA A 7 -8.53 -16.73 0.90
C ALA A 7 -9.78 -17.28 0.18
N ARG A 8 -10.46 -18.28 0.77
CA ARG A 8 -11.61 -18.96 0.15
C ARG A 8 -12.97 -18.35 0.47
N GLY A 9 -13.14 -17.81 1.68
CA GLY A 9 -14.44 -17.41 2.20
C GLY A 9 -14.97 -16.11 1.60
N GLU A 10 -16.29 -16.00 1.55
CA GLU A 10 -17.00 -14.77 1.15
C GLU A 10 -16.63 -13.60 2.06
N VAL A 11 -16.52 -12.40 1.47
CA VAL A 11 -15.90 -11.24 2.14
C VAL A 11 -16.64 -10.89 3.42
N ASP A 12 -17.95 -10.79 3.36
CA ASP A 12 -18.88 -10.49 4.44
C ASP A 12 -18.87 -11.53 5.55
N ILE A 13 -18.89 -12.84 5.22
CA ILE A 13 -18.84 -13.91 6.21
C ILE A 13 -17.53 -13.87 7.00
N ILE A 14 -16.39 -13.75 6.31
CA ILE A 14 -15.08 -13.66 6.94
C ILE A 14 -14.95 -12.36 7.72
N SER A 15 -15.41 -11.23 7.19
CA SER A 15 -15.43 -9.93 7.86
C SER A 15 -16.17 -10.01 9.20
N GLN A 16 -17.35 -10.64 9.23
CA GLN A 16 -18.11 -10.83 10.47
C GLN A 16 -17.39 -11.73 11.47
N ARG A 17 -16.77 -12.82 11.02
CA ARG A 17 -16.04 -13.71 11.92
C ARG A 17 -14.81 -13.01 12.52
N LEU A 18 -14.07 -12.24 11.72
CA LEU A 18 -12.86 -11.54 12.18
C LEU A 18 -13.15 -10.45 13.22
N LYS A 19 -14.31 -9.78 13.16
CA LYS A 19 -14.72 -8.77 14.16
C LYS A 19 -14.78 -9.28 15.61
N HIS A 20 -14.95 -10.60 15.79
CA HIS A 20 -15.08 -11.23 17.10
C HIS A 20 -13.76 -11.83 17.61
N LEU A 21 -12.67 -11.73 16.84
CA LEU A 21 -11.36 -12.25 17.23
C LEU A 21 -10.52 -11.16 17.90
N SER A 22 -9.61 -11.56 18.78
CA SER A 22 -8.68 -10.63 19.44
C SER A 22 -7.63 -10.08 18.48
N GLU A 23 -7.12 -8.88 18.77
CA GLU A 23 -6.02 -8.28 18.00
C GLU A 23 -4.77 -9.17 17.96
N GLU A 24 -4.46 -9.85 19.06
CA GLU A 24 -3.35 -10.83 19.14
C GLU A 24 -3.51 -11.96 18.13
N PHE A 25 -4.73 -12.52 17.99
CA PHE A 25 -5.00 -13.57 17.03
C PHE A 25 -4.88 -13.05 15.59
N LEU A 26 -5.37 -11.83 15.33
CA LEU A 26 -5.29 -11.20 14.01
C LEU A 26 -3.83 -10.91 13.60
N GLU A 27 -3.00 -10.43 14.53
CA GLU A 27 -1.56 -10.26 14.28
C GLU A 27 -0.87 -11.62 14.10
N GLY A 28 -1.31 -12.66 14.83
CA GLY A 28 -0.88 -14.05 14.62
C GLY A 28 -1.08 -14.51 13.17
N LEU A 29 -2.25 -14.26 12.58
CA LEU A 29 -2.53 -14.57 11.17
C LEU A 29 -1.61 -13.79 10.21
N LYS A 30 -1.35 -12.50 10.49
CA LYS A 30 -0.43 -11.70 9.68
C LYS A 30 1.00 -12.27 9.75
N ASN A 31 1.45 -12.66 10.93
CA ASN A 31 2.77 -13.23 11.14
C ASN A 31 2.93 -14.60 10.46
N GLU A 32 1.89 -15.46 10.52
CA GLU A 32 1.84 -16.71 9.76
C GLU A 32 2.06 -16.46 8.26
N LEU A 33 1.36 -15.47 7.69
CA LEU A 33 1.53 -15.11 6.29
C LEU A 33 2.90 -14.49 5.99
N ARG A 34 3.49 -13.71 6.90
CA ARG A 34 4.85 -13.19 6.72
C ARG A 34 5.85 -14.33 6.56
N VAL A 35 5.79 -15.35 7.42
CA VAL A 35 6.67 -16.53 7.33
C VAL A 35 6.50 -17.25 6.00
N ILE A 36 5.25 -17.44 5.53
CA ILE A 36 4.97 -18.07 4.24
C ILE A 36 5.59 -17.26 3.08
N LEU A 37 5.45 -15.93 3.12
CA LEU A 37 6.00 -15.03 2.09
C LEU A 37 7.54 -14.96 2.12
N GLU A 38 8.15 -15.05 3.30
CA GLU A 38 9.62 -15.11 3.47
C GLU A 38 10.19 -16.40 2.86
N GLY A 39 9.51 -17.52 3.07
CA GLY A 39 9.90 -18.83 2.55
C GLY A 39 9.51 -19.10 1.10
N ALA A 40 8.90 -18.15 0.40
CA ALA A 40 8.41 -18.32 -0.97
C ALA A 40 9.54 -18.54 -2.00
N ASP A 41 10.76 -18.09 -1.69
CA ASP A 41 11.96 -18.33 -2.50
C ASP A 41 12.62 -19.70 -2.20
N GLY A 42 12.05 -20.51 -1.29
CA GLY A 42 12.50 -21.85 -0.89
C GLY A 42 11.45 -22.96 -1.11
N SER A 43 11.80 -24.22 -0.79
CA SER A 43 11.05 -25.40 -1.24
C SER A 43 9.90 -25.89 -0.36
N GLN A 44 9.68 -25.35 0.85
CA GLN A 44 8.60 -25.83 1.74
C GLN A 44 7.39 -24.88 1.83
N HIS A 45 7.60 -23.55 1.84
CA HIS A 45 6.50 -22.57 1.96
C HIS A 45 6.06 -21.95 0.63
N GLY A 46 6.86 -22.09 -0.44
CA GLY A 46 6.49 -21.62 -1.78
C GLY A 46 5.19 -22.25 -2.29
N ASP A 47 5.03 -23.58 -2.14
CA ASP A 47 3.81 -24.28 -2.57
C ASP A 47 2.55 -23.76 -1.87
N GLU A 48 2.65 -23.47 -0.57
CA GLU A 48 1.55 -22.93 0.23
C GLU A 48 1.16 -21.52 -0.24
N PHE A 49 2.14 -20.65 -0.47
CA PHE A 49 1.89 -19.32 -1.04
C PHE A 49 1.20 -19.41 -2.40
N LEU A 50 1.69 -20.27 -3.31
CA LEU A 50 1.08 -20.49 -4.62
C LEU A 50 -0.36 -20.98 -4.51
N ILE A 51 -0.68 -21.84 -3.53
CA ILE A 51 -2.07 -22.28 -3.28
C ILE A 51 -2.94 -21.10 -2.87
N LEU A 52 -2.51 -20.28 -1.92
CA LEU A 52 -3.26 -19.11 -1.46
C LEU A 52 -3.51 -18.12 -2.61
N GLN A 53 -2.47 -17.81 -3.40
CA GLN A 53 -2.57 -16.88 -4.51
C GLN A 53 -3.53 -17.39 -5.60
N LYS A 54 -3.45 -18.69 -5.95
CA LYS A 54 -4.38 -19.32 -6.90
C LYS A 54 -5.83 -19.30 -6.44
N LEU A 55 -6.09 -19.40 -5.12
CA LEU A 55 -7.45 -19.34 -4.58
C LEU A 55 -8.03 -17.93 -4.76
N ILE A 56 -7.24 -16.90 -4.45
CA ILE A 56 -7.66 -15.50 -4.61
C ILE A 56 -7.87 -15.16 -6.09
N GLN A 57 -6.95 -15.56 -6.98
CA GLN A 57 -7.06 -15.26 -8.43
C GLN A 57 -8.31 -15.88 -9.10
N LYS A 58 -8.86 -16.96 -8.53
CA LYS A 58 -10.08 -17.60 -9.05
C LYS A 58 -11.37 -16.93 -8.56
N ARG A 59 -11.28 -16.00 -7.62
CA ARG A 59 -12.44 -15.34 -7.00
C ARG A 59 -12.92 -14.17 -7.86
N GLY A 60 -13.94 -14.40 -8.68
CA GLY A 60 -14.60 -13.33 -9.45
C GLY A 60 -15.47 -12.38 -8.62
N ASP A 61 -15.79 -12.76 -7.37
CA ASP A 61 -16.60 -11.97 -6.45
C ASP A 61 -15.80 -10.88 -5.72
N LEU A 62 -14.45 -10.90 -5.78
CA LEU A 62 -13.58 -9.87 -5.20
C LEU A 62 -13.57 -8.61 -6.07
N THR A 63 -14.56 -7.75 -5.87
CA THR A 63 -14.77 -6.48 -6.58
C THR A 63 -14.57 -5.30 -5.62
N ALA A 64 -14.47 -4.08 -6.15
CA ALA A 64 -14.37 -2.88 -5.30
C ALA A 64 -15.54 -2.77 -4.31
N ASN A 65 -16.76 -3.11 -4.76
CA ASN A 65 -17.95 -3.03 -3.93
C ASN A 65 -17.94 -4.07 -2.80
N THR A 66 -17.56 -5.31 -3.08
CA THR A 66 -17.53 -6.37 -2.06
C THR A 66 -16.39 -6.14 -1.06
N LEU A 67 -15.22 -5.69 -1.53
CA LEU A 67 -14.05 -5.42 -0.67
C LEU A 67 -14.23 -4.22 0.26
N THR A 68 -15.12 -3.28 -0.06
CA THR A 68 -15.47 -2.18 0.86
C THR A 68 -16.04 -2.71 2.19
N GLY A 69 -16.71 -3.86 2.19
CA GLY A 69 -17.24 -4.52 3.39
C GLY A 69 -16.22 -5.41 4.13
N ALA A 70 -15.01 -5.56 3.60
CA ALA A 70 -13.98 -6.41 4.20
C ALA A 70 -13.49 -5.85 5.54
N HIS A 71 -13.14 -6.74 6.46
CA HIS A 71 -12.41 -6.36 7.66
C HIS A 71 -11.00 -5.85 7.27
N ARG A 72 -10.44 -4.86 7.98
CA ARG A 72 -9.15 -4.25 7.63
C ARG A 72 -8.02 -5.29 7.49
N VAL A 73 -7.92 -6.22 8.44
CA VAL A 73 -6.93 -7.32 8.43
C VAL A 73 -7.17 -8.32 7.30
N GLN A 74 -8.43 -8.58 6.97
CA GLN A 74 -8.76 -9.43 5.83
C GLN A 74 -8.22 -8.83 4.54
N LEU A 75 -8.44 -7.54 4.34
CA LEU A 75 -7.99 -6.83 3.15
C LEU A 75 -6.46 -6.77 3.06
N GLU A 76 -5.76 -6.52 4.17
CA GLU A 76 -4.29 -6.60 4.21
C GLU A 76 -3.75 -7.96 3.78
N ILE A 77 -4.34 -9.03 4.33
CA ILE A 77 -3.97 -10.41 3.99
C ILE A 77 -4.25 -10.70 2.51
N LEU A 78 -5.42 -10.31 2.00
CA LEU A 78 -5.76 -10.50 0.58
C LEU A 78 -4.80 -9.74 -0.35
N VAL A 79 -4.46 -8.48 -0.02
CA VAL A 79 -3.49 -7.67 -0.77
C VAL A 79 -2.09 -8.28 -0.70
N ALA A 80 -1.64 -8.70 0.48
CA ALA A 80 -0.32 -9.30 0.67
C ALA A 80 -0.19 -10.62 -0.12
N ILE A 81 -1.22 -11.48 -0.10
CA ILE A 81 -1.24 -12.72 -0.90
C ILE A 81 -1.26 -12.38 -2.40
N ASN A 82 -2.12 -11.45 -2.85
CA ASN A 82 -2.24 -11.12 -4.26
C ASN A 82 -0.94 -10.55 -4.83
N THR A 83 -0.29 -9.65 -4.08
CA THR A 83 0.93 -8.96 -4.51
C THR A 83 2.22 -9.70 -4.21
N GLY A 84 2.19 -10.65 -3.26
CA GLY A 84 3.37 -11.35 -2.74
C GLY A 84 4.26 -10.47 -1.86
N MET A 85 3.71 -9.46 -1.17
CA MET A 85 4.52 -8.48 -0.43
C MET A 85 4.14 -8.38 1.05
N GLN A 86 5.14 -8.56 1.91
CA GLN A 86 4.98 -8.49 3.37
C GLN A 86 4.72 -7.06 3.88
N ALA A 87 5.08 -6.03 3.12
CA ALA A 87 4.97 -4.64 3.54
C ALA A 87 3.52 -4.24 3.93
N PHE A 88 2.51 -4.89 3.33
CA PHE A 88 1.10 -4.69 3.66
C PHE A 88 0.66 -5.30 5.00
N LEU A 89 1.49 -6.18 5.58
CA LEU A 89 1.22 -6.80 6.87
C LEU A 89 1.88 -6.06 8.01
N HIS A 90 2.78 -5.10 7.73
CA HIS A 90 3.55 -4.40 8.75
C HIS A 90 2.67 -3.47 9.61
N PRO A 91 2.88 -3.37 10.93
CA PRO A 91 2.01 -2.57 11.80
C PRO A 91 2.03 -1.06 11.50
N SER A 92 3.13 -0.57 10.92
CA SER A 92 3.26 0.85 10.52
C SER A 92 2.60 1.17 9.18
N MET A 93 1.95 0.20 8.52
CA MET A 93 1.33 0.41 7.22
C MET A 93 0.09 1.31 7.36
N SER A 94 0.14 2.47 6.71
CA SER A 94 -0.82 3.57 6.89
C SER A 94 -1.77 3.77 5.70
N LEU A 95 -1.82 2.84 4.73
CA LEU A 95 -2.71 2.96 3.58
C LEU A 95 -4.18 2.92 3.99
N SER A 96 -4.99 3.71 3.30
CA SER A 96 -6.44 3.71 3.46
C SER A 96 -7.06 2.40 2.94
N GLN A 97 -8.28 2.09 3.38
CA GLN A 97 -9.02 0.94 2.87
C GLN A 97 -9.22 1.04 1.35
N THR A 98 -9.56 2.23 0.83
CA THR A 98 -9.69 2.50 -0.60
C THR A 98 -8.38 2.23 -1.35
N SER A 99 -7.25 2.70 -0.84
CA SER A 99 -5.94 2.47 -1.45
C SER A 99 -5.59 0.99 -1.51
N LEU A 100 -5.90 0.21 -0.47
CA LEU A 100 -5.69 -1.24 -0.47
C LEU A 100 -6.58 -1.96 -1.49
N ILE A 101 -7.84 -1.54 -1.64
CA ILE A 101 -8.75 -2.05 -2.67
C ILE A 101 -8.20 -1.75 -4.06
N GLU A 102 -7.73 -0.53 -4.30
CA GLU A 102 -7.15 -0.14 -5.59
C GLU A 102 -5.86 -0.91 -5.91
N VAL A 103 -5.01 -1.16 -4.92
CA VAL A 103 -3.82 -2.02 -5.08
C VAL A 103 -4.23 -3.45 -5.40
N PHE A 104 -5.22 -4.00 -4.68
CA PHE A 104 -5.73 -5.36 -4.94
C PHE A 104 -6.24 -5.50 -6.37
N LEU A 105 -6.94 -4.47 -6.86
CA LEU A 105 -7.53 -4.43 -8.21
C LEU A 105 -6.57 -3.89 -9.28
N PHE A 106 -5.27 -3.76 -8.98
CA PHE A 106 -4.25 -3.32 -9.92
C PHE A 106 -4.43 -1.90 -10.50
N LYS A 107 -5.20 -1.05 -9.81
CA LYS A 107 -5.46 0.36 -10.18
C LYS A 107 -4.51 1.35 -9.49
N ARG A 108 -3.75 0.87 -8.50
CA ARG A 108 -2.74 1.65 -7.78
C ARG A 108 -1.45 0.87 -7.65
N CYS A 109 -0.32 1.57 -7.73
CA CYS A 109 0.99 1.00 -7.57
C CYS A 109 1.12 0.30 -6.20
N ARG A 110 1.59 -0.94 -6.24
CA ARG A 110 1.81 -1.75 -5.03
C ARG A 110 3.02 -1.29 -4.20
N ASN A 111 3.92 -0.49 -4.77
CA ASN A 111 4.99 0.14 -4.00
C ASN A 111 4.38 1.23 -3.10
N ILE A 112 4.46 1.02 -1.78
CA ILE A 112 3.85 1.88 -0.75
C ILE A 112 4.44 3.30 -0.75
N GLU A 113 5.65 3.50 -1.25
CA GLU A 113 6.24 4.83 -1.41
C GLU A 113 5.78 5.53 -2.70
N CYS A 114 5.46 4.76 -3.75
CA CYS A 114 5.07 5.32 -5.05
C CYS A 114 3.58 5.69 -5.09
N GLN A 115 2.71 4.76 -4.71
CA GLN A 115 1.25 4.90 -4.67
C GLN A 115 0.57 5.50 -5.91
N SER A 116 1.24 5.62 -7.06
CA SER A 116 0.64 6.21 -8.26
C SER A 116 -0.59 5.44 -8.73
N GLN A 117 -1.57 6.15 -9.28
CA GLN A 117 -2.65 5.50 -10.03
C GLN A 117 -2.06 4.84 -11.28
N LEU A 118 -2.65 3.73 -11.71
CA LEU A 118 -2.17 2.92 -12.82
C LEU A 118 -3.15 2.95 -14.00
N PRO A 119 -2.66 3.11 -15.24
CA PRO A 119 -1.27 3.42 -15.63
C PRO A 119 -0.78 4.77 -15.08
N ALA A 120 0.49 4.86 -14.69
CA ALA A 120 1.04 6.12 -14.17
C ALA A 120 1.33 7.09 -15.33
N ASP A 121 1.20 8.39 -15.05
CA ASP A 121 1.32 9.49 -16.02
C ASP A 121 0.47 9.31 -17.28
N ASP A 122 -0.71 8.67 -17.14
CA ASP A 122 -1.64 8.36 -18.23
C ASP A 122 -0.97 7.62 -19.41
N CYS A 123 0.04 6.79 -19.11
CA CYS A 123 0.78 6.07 -20.14
C CYS A 123 -0.13 5.08 -20.90
N THR A 124 -0.17 5.21 -22.22
CA THR A 124 -1.02 4.39 -23.12
C THR A 124 -0.27 3.26 -23.82
N CYS A 125 0.96 2.95 -23.40
CA CYS A 125 1.77 1.92 -24.04
C CYS A 125 1.20 0.51 -23.77
N LYS A 126 1.53 -0.46 -24.65
CA LYS A 126 1.05 -1.84 -24.52
C LYS A 126 1.50 -2.51 -23.22
N VAL A 127 2.69 -2.19 -22.72
CA VAL A 127 3.20 -2.77 -21.47
C VAL A 127 2.35 -2.30 -20.29
N CYS A 128 2.14 -0.99 -20.16
CA CYS A 128 1.31 -0.43 -19.08
C CYS A 128 -0.17 -0.80 -19.17
N ALA A 129 -0.71 -0.94 -20.39
CA ALA A 129 -2.11 -1.29 -20.58
C ALA A 129 -2.42 -2.78 -20.36
N ASN A 130 -1.47 -3.66 -20.67
CA ASN A 130 -1.71 -5.11 -20.65
C ASN A 130 -1.09 -5.84 -19.45
N THR A 131 -0.30 -5.15 -18.62
CA THR A 131 0.37 -5.76 -17.47
C THR A 131 -0.28 -5.28 -16.19
N ASP A 132 -1.11 -6.14 -15.60
CA ASP A 132 -1.82 -5.82 -14.36
C ASP A 132 -0.84 -5.40 -13.25
N GLY A 133 -1.07 -4.21 -12.69
CA GLY A 133 -0.33 -3.69 -11.55
C GLY A 133 1.05 -3.17 -11.89
N PHE A 134 1.44 -3.14 -13.16
CA PHE A 134 2.72 -2.58 -13.60
C PHE A 134 2.71 -1.05 -13.47
N CYS A 135 3.75 -0.51 -12.83
CA CYS A 135 3.99 0.92 -12.71
C CYS A 135 5.26 1.32 -13.46
N ASN A 136 5.13 2.08 -14.54
CA ASN A 136 6.28 2.57 -15.33
C ASN A 136 7.19 3.55 -14.57
N LEU A 137 6.78 4.06 -13.41
CA LEU A 137 7.59 4.98 -12.61
C LEU A 137 8.58 4.28 -11.69
N CYS A 138 8.28 3.06 -11.23
CA CYS A 138 9.13 2.38 -10.24
C CYS A 138 9.40 0.91 -10.54
N MET A 139 8.77 0.29 -11.56
CA MET A 139 8.95 -1.13 -11.85
C MET A 139 9.78 -1.35 -13.10
N CYS A 140 10.58 -2.42 -13.06
CA CYS A 140 11.36 -2.89 -14.19
C CYS A 140 10.48 -3.55 -15.23
N VAL A 141 10.58 -3.10 -16.49
CA VAL A 141 9.82 -3.67 -17.62
C VAL A 141 10.07 -5.17 -17.80
N SER A 142 11.27 -5.67 -17.48
CA SER A 142 11.60 -7.09 -17.68
C SER A 142 11.06 -8.02 -16.59
N CYS A 143 11.08 -7.61 -15.32
CA CYS A 143 10.74 -8.50 -14.21
C CYS A 143 9.52 -8.06 -13.39
N ASN A 144 8.93 -6.88 -13.70
CA ASN A 144 7.82 -6.25 -12.98
C ASN A 144 8.07 -6.04 -11.49
N LYS A 145 9.32 -6.16 -11.03
CA LYS A 145 9.74 -5.86 -9.66
C LYS A 145 10.24 -4.42 -9.57
N PHE A 146 10.14 -3.87 -8.38
CA PHE A 146 10.74 -2.60 -7.98
C PHE A 146 11.73 -2.86 -6.85
N ASP A 147 12.66 -1.94 -6.65
CA ASP A 147 13.50 -1.86 -5.47
C ASP A 147 13.55 -0.40 -5.00
N PHE A 148 14.36 -0.12 -3.99
CA PHE A 148 14.51 1.22 -3.42
C PHE A 148 15.81 1.90 -3.90
N GLU A 149 16.45 1.37 -4.94
CA GLU A 149 17.77 1.79 -5.43
C GLU A 149 17.63 2.89 -6.49
N GLY A 150 17.11 4.05 -6.08
CA GLY A 150 17.06 5.25 -6.93
C GLY A 150 18.44 5.92 -7.06
N ASN A 151 18.64 6.73 -8.10
CA ASN A 151 19.89 7.48 -8.33
C ASN A 151 21.13 6.58 -8.50
N THR A 152 21.00 5.50 -9.27
CA THR A 152 22.06 4.51 -9.48
C THR A 152 22.20 4.12 -10.96
N CYS A 153 23.33 3.52 -11.32
CA CYS A 153 23.56 2.82 -12.58
C CYS A 153 22.90 1.43 -12.62
N ARG A 154 22.15 1.04 -11.58
CA ARG A 154 21.45 -0.24 -11.47
C ARG A 154 20.13 -0.28 -12.23
N TRP A 155 19.65 0.88 -12.67
CA TRP A 155 18.40 1.05 -13.41
C TRP A 155 18.65 1.83 -14.68
N ILE A 156 18.37 1.27 -15.84
CA ILE A 156 18.52 1.94 -17.12
C ILE A 156 17.16 2.50 -17.55
N GLY A 157 17.13 3.81 -17.82
CA GLY A 157 15.93 4.50 -18.33
C GLY A 157 15.98 4.67 -19.85
N CYS A 158 14.84 4.45 -20.51
CA CYS A 158 14.70 4.79 -21.92
C CYS A 158 14.46 6.30 -22.10
N ASP A 159 15.31 6.95 -22.90
CA ASP A 159 15.24 8.39 -23.20
C ASP A 159 13.98 8.84 -23.96
N LEU A 160 13.24 7.90 -24.56
CA LEU A 160 12.03 8.22 -25.33
C LEU A 160 10.74 7.99 -24.56
N CYS A 161 10.62 6.85 -23.86
CA CYS A 161 9.36 6.43 -23.24
C CYS A 161 9.42 6.42 -21.72
N SER A 162 10.55 6.81 -21.12
CA SER A 162 10.77 6.91 -19.68
C SER A 162 10.45 5.63 -18.89
N HIS A 163 10.47 4.48 -19.55
CA HIS A 163 10.37 3.18 -18.87
C HIS A 163 11.75 2.75 -18.39
N TRP A 164 11.75 2.08 -17.24
CA TRP A 164 12.97 1.69 -16.54
C TRP A 164 13.17 0.18 -16.57
N THR A 165 14.41 -0.27 -16.58
CA THR A 165 14.78 -1.69 -16.53
C THR A 165 16.00 -1.86 -15.64
N HIS A 166 15.97 -2.82 -14.71
CA HIS A 166 17.18 -3.15 -13.94
C HIS A 166 18.32 -3.53 -14.89
N THR A 167 19.52 -3.02 -14.65
CA THR A 167 20.72 -3.29 -15.46
C THR A 167 20.99 -4.79 -15.58
N ASP A 168 20.91 -5.55 -14.48
CA ASP A 168 21.09 -7.00 -14.53
C ASP A 168 19.99 -7.71 -15.34
N CYS A 169 18.76 -7.19 -15.36
CA CYS A 169 17.69 -7.72 -16.23
C CYS A 169 17.98 -7.41 -17.70
N ALA A 170 18.39 -6.17 -18.01
CA ALA A 170 18.73 -5.77 -19.36
C ALA A 170 19.91 -6.59 -19.92
N ILE A 171 20.92 -6.89 -19.09
CA ILE A 171 22.04 -7.76 -19.48
C ILE A 171 21.55 -9.19 -19.74
N ARG A 172 20.80 -9.78 -18.80
CA ARG A 172 20.30 -11.16 -18.92
C ARG A 172 19.42 -11.33 -20.16
N ASP A 173 18.60 -10.34 -20.47
CA ASP A 173 17.65 -10.38 -21.58
C ASP A 173 18.29 -9.94 -22.91
N GLY A 174 19.61 -9.65 -22.93
CA GLY A 174 20.34 -9.27 -24.15
C GLY A 174 19.95 -7.90 -24.71
N GLN A 175 19.42 -7.01 -23.87
CA GLN A 175 18.98 -5.67 -24.25
C GLN A 175 20.12 -4.65 -24.32
N ILE A 176 21.28 -4.97 -23.74
CA ILE A 176 22.50 -4.16 -23.85
C ILE A 176 23.42 -4.77 -24.91
N GLY A 177 23.80 -3.99 -25.91
CA GLY A 177 24.69 -4.48 -26.95
C GLY A 177 25.20 -3.40 -27.88
N MET A 178 26.13 -3.78 -28.76
CA MET A 178 26.68 -2.87 -29.76
C MET A 178 25.63 -2.53 -30.82
N GLY A 179 25.51 -1.25 -31.17
CA GLY A 179 24.70 -0.79 -32.29
C GLY A 179 25.30 0.44 -32.95
N ALA A 180 24.83 0.76 -34.16
CA ALA A 180 25.22 1.99 -34.84
C ALA A 180 24.45 3.17 -34.24
N ASP A 181 25.14 4.27 -33.93
CA ASP A 181 24.49 5.51 -33.52
C ASP A 181 23.74 6.12 -34.71
N VAL A 182 22.44 6.36 -34.55
CA VAL A 182 21.58 6.97 -35.56
C VAL A 182 21.82 8.50 -35.64
N LYS A 183 22.36 9.12 -34.59
CA LYS A 183 22.53 10.58 -34.49
C LYS A 183 23.79 11.11 -35.18
N THR A 184 24.86 10.32 -35.27
CA THR A 184 26.14 10.81 -35.82
C THR A 184 26.42 10.44 -37.27
N GLY A 185 25.67 9.54 -37.90
CA GLY A 185 25.82 9.19 -39.34
C GLY A 185 27.18 8.54 -39.71
N ALA A 186 28.19 8.68 -38.87
CA ALA A 186 29.43 7.95 -38.87
C ALA A 186 29.16 6.55 -38.32
N GLY A 187 29.68 5.51 -38.98
CA GLY A 187 29.57 4.10 -38.56
C GLY A 187 30.27 3.75 -37.25
N THR A 188 30.32 4.67 -36.28
CA THR A 188 30.77 4.41 -34.93
C THR A 188 29.75 3.53 -34.23
N THR A 189 30.17 2.32 -33.88
CA THR A 189 29.42 1.43 -33.01
C THR A 189 29.50 1.96 -31.58
N GLU A 190 28.38 2.00 -30.87
CA GLU A 190 28.29 2.39 -29.46
C GLU A 190 27.56 1.29 -28.67
N ILE A 191 27.70 1.30 -27.34
CA ILE A 191 26.90 0.46 -26.46
C ILE A 191 25.52 1.09 -26.27
N LEU A 192 24.49 0.38 -26.70
CA LEU A 192 23.10 0.82 -26.67
C LEU A 192 22.25 -0.09 -25.78
N PHE A 193 21.23 0.49 -25.16
CA PHE A 193 20.15 -0.21 -24.49
C PHE A 193 18.91 -0.24 -25.36
N ARG A 194 18.38 -1.42 -25.67
CA ARG A 194 17.11 -1.62 -26.36
C ARG A 194 15.99 -1.77 -25.34
N CYS A 195 15.12 -0.77 -25.25
CA CYS A 195 14.00 -0.77 -24.32
C CYS A 195 12.99 -1.87 -24.63
N GLY A 196 12.64 -2.71 -23.65
CA GLY A 196 11.62 -3.76 -23.80
C GLY A 196 10.19 -3.24 -24.05
N ALA A 197 9.90 -1.98 -23.74
CA ALA A 197 8.56 -1.40 -23.91
C ALA A 197 8.34 -0.81 -25.32
N CYS A 198 9.28 0.02 -25.80
CA CYS A 198 9.14 0.73 -27.07
C CYS A 198 10.06 0.20 -28.19
N ASN A 199 10.93 -0.77 -27.88
CA ASN A 199 11.94 -1.34 -28.79
C ASN A 199 12.93 -0.34 -29.40
N ARG A 200 12.95 0.90 -28.92
CA ARG A 200 13.97 1.89 -29.31
C ARG A 200 15.25 1.70 -28.52
N THR A 201 16.32 2.17 -29.10
CA THR A 201 17.66 2.16 -28.52
C THR A 201 17.98 3.50 -27.87
N SER A 202 18.50 3.47 -26.65
CA SER A 202 19.05 4.61 -25.94
C SER A 202 20.56 4.39 -25.77
N GLU A 203 21.33 5.47 -25.88
CA GLU A 203 22.80 5.44 -25.76
C GLU A 203 23.22 5.41 -24.29
N LEU A 204 24.19 4.56 -23.92
CA LEU A 204 24.49 4.27 -22.51
C LEU A 204 25.66 5.05 -21.92
N LEU A 205 26.63 5.52 -22.70
CA LEU A 205 27.77 6.31 -22.23
C LEU A 205 27.32 7.67 -21.70
N GLY A 206 26.50 8.38 -22.47
CA GLY A 206 25.86 9.62 -22.07
C GLY A 206 24.92 9.43 -20.89
N TRP A 207 24.14 8.35 -20.90
CA TRP A 207 23.28 8.01 -19.76
C TRP A 207 24.07 7.80 -18.46
N VAL A 208 25.15 7.01 -18.48
CA VAL A 208 26.02 6.81 -17.31
C VAL A 208 26.66 8.13 -16.87
N LYS A 209 27.13 8.94 -17.82
CA LYS A 209 27.68 10.26 -17.52
C LYS A 209 26.68 11.11 -16.75
N ASP A 210 25.44 11.21 -17.22
CA ASP A 210 24.41 12.05 -16.59
C ASP A 210 24.08 11.58 -15.17
N ILE A 211 23.99 10.26 -14.96
CA ILE A 211 23.80 9.67 -13.62
C ILE A 211 24.97 10.03 -12.70
N PHE A 212 26.21 9.88 -13.17
CA PHE A 212 27.36 10.26 -12.36
C PHE A 212 27.31 11.75 -12.01
N GLN A 213 27.06 12.63 -12.98
CA GLN A 213 27.05 14.07 -12.76
C GLN A 213 26.02 14.52 -11.71
N ILE A 214 24.85 13.88 -11.69
CA ILE A 214 23.77 14.20 -10.76
C ILE A 214 23.99 13.53 -9.40
N CYS A 215 24.38 12.26 -9.38
CA CYS A 215 24.26 11.39 -8.21
C CYS A 215 25.58 11.14 -7.49
N ALA A 216 26.72 11.09 -8.20
CA ALA A 216 28.01 10.72 -7.62
C ALA A 216 28.47 11.59 -6.44
N PRO A 217 28.16 12.90 -6.36
CA PRO A 217 28.52 13.70 -5.19
C PRO A 217 27.84 13.25 -3.88
N SER A 218 26.72 12.53 -3.97
CA SER A 218 25.95 12.05 -2.81
C SER A 218 26.29 10.63 -2.38
N TRP A 219 27.04 9.89 -3.21
CA TRP A 219 27.38 8.50 -2.92
C TRP A 219 28.50 8.40 -1.90
N ASP A 220 28.31 7.51 -0.93
CA ASP A 220 29.41 7.07 -0.09
C ASP A 220 30.36 6.15 -0.87
N ARG A 221 31.45 5.77 -0.20
CA ARG A 221 32.47 4.88 -0.75
C ARG A 221 31.90 3.55 -1.26
N GLN A 222 30.97 2.93 -0.54
CA GLN A 222 30.44 1.62 -0.90
C GLN A 222 29.48 1.74 -2.08
N ALA A 223 28.63 2.75 -2.08
CA ALA A 223 27.74 3.08 -3.19
C ALA A 223 28.57 3.34 -4.46
N LEU A 224 29.55 4.24 -4.41
CA LEU A 224 30.39 4.54 -5.57
C LEU A 224 31.08 3.29 -6.14
N MET A 225 31.66 2.44 -5.28
CA MET A 225 32.27 1.19 -5.75
C MET A 225 31.26 0.28 -6.47
N LYS A 226 30.05 0.12 -5.93
CA LYS A 226 28.99 -0.66 -6.57
C LYS A 226 28.59 -0.05 -7.92
N GLU A 227 28.44 1.26 -8.00
CA GLU A 227 28.06 1.92 -9.26
C GLU A 227 29.15 1.76 -10.32
N LEU A 228 30.43 1.86 -9.95
CA LEU A 228 31.54 1.56 -10.85
C LEU A 228 31.50 0.09 -11.33
N GLU A 229 31.16 -0.87 -10.47
CA GLU A 229 31.00 -2.28 -10.88
C GLU A 229 29.87 -2.46 -11.90
N PHE A 230 28.74 -1.75 -11.74
CA PHE A 230 27.66 -1.76 -12.72
C PHE A 230 28.07 -1.15 -14.05
N VAL A 231 28.82 -0.04 -14.05
CA VAL A 231 29.38 0.54 -15.27
C VAL A 231 30.30 -0.47 -15.96
N THR A 232 31.22 -1.12 -15.23
CA THR A 232 32.07 -2.17 -15.79
C THR A 232 31.25 -3.30 -16.40
N LYS A 233 30.15 -3.75 -15.77
CA LYS A 233 29.26 -4.76 -16.33
C LYS A 233 28.59 -4.30 -17.64
N ILE A 234 28.09 -3.06 -17.68
CA ILE A 234 27.43 -2.48 -18.86
C ILE A 234 28.41 -2.45 -20.05
N PHE A 235 29.66 -2.05 -19.81
CA PHE A 235 30.64 -1.81 -20.87
C PHE A 235 31.61 -2.98 -21.12
N ARG A 236 31.50 -4.10 -20.40
CA ARG A 236 32.38 -5.28 -20.54
C ARG A 236 32.50 -5.79 -21.99
N GLY A 237 31.42 -5.69 -22.77
CA GLY A 237 31.37 -6.10 -24.18
C GLY A 237 31.63 -4.99 -25.20
N SER A 238 32.06 -3.80 -24.78
CA SER A 238 32.23 -2.65 -25.67
C SER A 238 33.32 -2.87 -26.71
N LEU A 239 32.95 -2.72 -27.99
CA LEU A 239 33.87 -2.69 -29.13
C LEU A 239 34.32 -1.28 -29.49
N ASP A 240 33.76 -0.25 -28.85
CA ASP A 240 34.13 1.14 -29.07
C ASP A 240 35.22 1.60 -28.08
N SER A 241 36.08 2.52 -28.53
CA SER A 241 37.24 2.94 -27.73
C SER A 241 36.85 3.68 -26.45
N ARG A 242 35.70 4.37 -26.45
CA ARG A 242 35.25 5.17 -25.30
C ARG A 242 34.69 4.27 -24.21
N GLY A 243 33.80 3.35 -24.57
CA GLY A 243 33.24 2.36 -23.65
C GLY A 243 34.31 1.46 -23.01
N ARG A 244 35.29 0.98 -23.79
CA ARG A 244 36.44 0.24 -23.23
C ARG A 244 37.26 1.05 -22.24
N ARG A 245 37.55 2.32 -22.57
CA ARG A 245 38.33 3.20 -21.69
C ARG A 245 37.57 3.50 -20.40
N LEU A 246 36.25 3.70 -20.48
CA LEU A 246 35.39 3.86 -19.30
C LEU A 246 35.43 2.61 -18.42
N SER A 247 35.20 1.42 -19.00
CA SER A 247 35.25 0.16 -18.25
C SER A 247 36.58 -0.02 -17.52
N TRP A 248 37.69 0.26 -18.20
CA TRP A 248 39.03 0.16 -17.61
C TRP A 248 39.27 1.16 -16.48
N ILE A 249 38.85 2.43 -16.65
CA ILE A 249 38.93 3.44 -15.59
C ILE A 249 38.12 3.02 -14.37
N CYS A 250 36.91 2.48 -14.57
CA CYS A 250 36.09 1.99 -13.47
C CYS A 250 36.77 0.84 -12.70
N GLU A 251 37.34 -0.14 -13.40
CA GLU A 251 38.11 -1.24 -12.78
C GLU A 251 39.32 -0.72 -12.00
N ASP A 252 40.11 0.18 -12.58
CA ASP A 252 41.28 0.79 -11.92
C ASP A 252 40.89 1.61 -10.68
N LEU A 253 39.80 2.38 -10.76
CA LEU A 253 39.28 3.13 -9.62
C LEU A 253 38.80 2.22 -8.50
N ILE A 254 38.11 1.12 -8.81
CA ILE A 254 37.68 0.13 -7.81
C ILE A 254 38.89 -0.42 -7.06
N GLU A 255 39.95 -0.83 -7.76
CA GLU A 255 41.17 -1.36 -7.13
C GLU A 255 41.91 -0.30 -6.31
N LYS A 256 42.08 0.92 -6.84
CA LYS A 256 42.69 2.03 -6.09
C LYS A 256 41.89 2.41 -4.85
N MET A 257 40.56 2.39 -4.95
CA MET A 257 39.69 2.59 -3.81
C MET A 257 39.95 1.49 -2.80
N LYS A 258 39.93 0.20 -3.14
CA LYS A 258 40.29 -0.89 -2.21
C LYS A 258 41.64 -0.67 -1.50
N CYS A 259 42.61 -0.05 -2.17
CA CYS A 259 43.92 0.31 -1.63
C CYS A 259 43.98 1.64 -0.83
N GLY A 260 42.85 2.30 -0.58
CA GLY A 260 42.77 3.49 0.29
C GLY A 260 42.56 4.83 -0.42
N MET A 261 42.35 4.86 -1.74
CA MET A 261 41.92 6.08 -2.43
C MET A 261 40.54 6.53 -1.91
N SER A 262 40.35 7.84 -1.71
CA SER A 262 39.07 8.40 -1.30
C SER A 262 38.07 8.51 -2.46
N GLU A 263 36.79 8.36 -2.14
CA GLU A 263 35.66 8.47 -3.06
C GLU A 263 35.62 9.83 -3.78
N SER A 264 35.96 10.92 -3.10
CA SER A 264 36.05 12.26 -3.71
C SER A 264 37.12 12.34 -4.82
N VAL A 265 38.25 11.65 -4.65
CA VAL A 265 39.30 11.58 -5.69
C VAL A 265 38.82 10.72 -6.86
N ALA A 266 38.23 9.56 -6.58
CA ALA A 266 37.68 8.68 -7.62
C ALA A 266 36.58 9.36 -8.44
N CYS A 267 35.63 10.04 -7.78
CA CYS A 267 34.60 10.86 -8.43
C CYS A 267 35.23 11.94 -9.34
N ARG A 268 36.26 12.65 -8.88
CA ARG A 268 36.91 13.67 -9.74
C ARG A 268 37.57 13.07 -10.97
N ILE A 269 38.22 11.92 -10.84
CA ILE A 269 38.88 11.24 -11.97
C ILE A 269 37.85 10.83 -13.03
N ILE A 270 36.74 10.21 -12.63
CA ILE A 270 35.72 9.79 -13.60
C ILE A 270 34.97 10.98 -14.21
N MET A 271 34.73 12.06 -13.46
CA MET A 271 34.18 13.30 -14.01
C MET A 271 35.11 13.94 -15.04
N PHE A 272 36.41 13.97 -14.75
CA PHE A 272 37.40 14.49 -15.68
C PHE A 272 37.42 13.67 -16.97
N PHE A 273 37.35 12.35 -16.87
CA PHE A 273 37.23 11.48 -18.04
C PHE A 273 36.02 11.83 -18.92
N PHE A 274 34.84 12.05 -18.32
CA PHE A 274 33.66 12.46 -19.09
C PHE A 274 33.84 13.83 -19.77
N GLN A 275 34.49 14.79 -19.10
CA GLN A 275 34.83 16.08 -19.70
C GLN A 275 35.82 15.95 -20.86
N GLU A 276 36.84 15.09 -20.74
CA GLU A 276 37.78 14.81 -21.83
C GLU A 276 37.06 14.26 -23.08
N LEU A 277 36.11 13.34 -22.90
CA LEU A 277 35.33 12.77 -23.99
C LEU A 277 34.49 13.83 -24.73
N GLU A 278 33.93 14.80 -24.02
CA GLU A 278 33.18 15.91 -24.63
C GLU A 278 34.07 16.78 -25.50
N ILE A 279 35.28 17.09 -25.03
CA ILE A 279 36.27 17.87 -25.78
C ILE A 279 36.72 17.10 -27.04
N GLU A 280 37.00 15.80 -26.92
CA GLU A 280 37.36 14.94 -28.06
C GLU A 280 36.23 14.87 -29.10
N SER A 281 34.99 14.69 -28.66
CA SER A 281 33.82 14.66 -29.56
C SER A 281 33.60 15.98 -30.29
N SER A 282 33.84 17.10 -29.61
CA SER A 282 33.76 18.45 -30.19
C SER A 282 34.88 18.67 -31.22
N ARG A 283 36.12 18.22 -30.93
CA ARG A 283 37.24 18.31 -31.88
C ARG A 283 37.00 17.53 -33.16
N ARG A 284 36.46 16.30 -33.09
CA ARG A 284 36.12 15.51 -34.28
C ARG A 284 35.06 16.18 -35.15
N LYS A 285 34.04 16.78 -34.53
CA LYS A 285 33.04 17.59 -35.26
C LYS A 285 33.67 18.81 -35.95
N PHE A 286 34.69 19.42 -35.35
CA PHE A 286 35.43 20.54 -35.96
C PHE A 286 36.33 20.11 -37.12
N GLU A 287 36.99 18.96 -37.03
CA GLU A 287 37.83 18.40 -38.09
C GLU A 287 37.01 17.97 -39.33
N GLU A 288 35.77 17.52 -39.13
CA GLU A 288 34.84 17.17 -40.20
C GLU A 288 34.29 18.41 -40.94
N ILE A 289 34.33 19.59 -40.30
CA ILE A 289 33.99 20.91 -40.88
C ILE A 289 35.27 21.61 -41.40
N GLY A 290 36.23 20.83 -41.92
CA GLY A 290 37.51 21.32 -42.43
C GLY A 290 37.41 22.24 -43.65
N ARG A 291 37.05 23.50 -43.46
CA ARG A 291 37.59 24.65 -44.22
C ARG A 291 38.26 25.57 -43.22
N MET A 292 39.49 26.00 -43.50
CA MET A 292 40.20 26.96 -42.66
C MET A 292 39.38 28.25 -42.56
N ILE A 293 38.81 28.50 -41.39
CA ILE A 293 38.04 29.69 -41.07
C ILE A 293 39.02 30.81 -40.71
N ALA A 294 38.83 32.01 -41.26
CA ALA A 294 39.71 33.15 -41.03
C ALA A 294 39.75 33.52 -39.52
N PRO A 295 40.86 34.05 -38.98
CA PRO A 295 41.00 34.36 -37.56
C PRO A 295 39.86 35.21 -36.97
N GLN A 296 39.30 36.15 -37.73
CA GLN A 296 38.13 36.93 -37.32
C GLN A 296 36.86 36.08 -37.16
N GLU A 297 36.67 35.11 -38.04
CA GLU A 297 35.51 34.22 -38.06
C GLU A 297 35.64 33.13 -36.99
N ALA A 298 36.86 32.72 -36.64
CA ALA A 298 37.14 31.89 -35.46
C ALA A 298 36.83 32.64 -34.14
N CYS A 299 37.22 33.91 -34.03
CA CYS A 299 36.88 34.75 -32.87
C CYS A 299 35.37 35.01 -32.76
N SER A 300 34.68 35.21 -33.89
CA SER A 300 33.21 35.35 -33.92
C SER A 300 32.53 34.08 -33.42
N ARG A 301 32.97 32.90 -33.88
CA ARG A 301 32.44 31.60 -33.42
C ARG A 301 32.73 31.32 -31.94
N ILE A 302 33.91 31.70 -31.44
CA ILE A 302 34.22 31.60 -29.99
C ILE A 302 33.31 32.51 -29.19
N SER A 303 33.05 33.73 -29.69
CA SER A 303 32.13 34.66 -29.04
C SER A 303 30.69 34.13 -29.03
N GLU A 304 30.24 33.52 -30.13
CA GLU A 304 28.92 32.87 -30.22
C GLU A 304 28.78 31.69 -29.24
N VAL A 305 29.78 30.80 -29.16
CA VAL A 305 29.76 29.67 -28.22
C VAL A 305 29.82 30.15 -26.77
N LEU A 306 30.58 31.20 -26.47
CA LEU A 306 30.63 31.79 -25.14
C LEU A 306 29.30 32.45 -24.76
N GLN A 307 28.66 33.17 -25.68
CA GLN A 307 27.34 33.76 -25.47
C GLN A 307 26.26 32.67 -25.31
N GLU A 308 26.33 31.59 -26.09
CA GLU A 308 25.42 30.45 -25.96
C GLU A 308 25.61 29.72 -24.62
N ALA A 309 26.85 29.58 -24.14
CA ALA A 309 27.15 29.01 -22.83
C ALA A 309 26.60 29.89 -21.69
N ILE A 310 26.77 31.21 -21.79
CA ILE A 310 26.20 32.17 -20.82
C ILE A 310 24.67 32.08 -20.84
N ALA A 311 24.03 32.10 -22.01
CA ALA A 311 22.58 31.98 -22.13
C ALA A 311 22.04 30.64 -21.58
N LYS A 312 22.79 29.54 -21.74
CA LYS A 312 22.43 28.24 -21.14
C LYS A 312 22.58 28.26 -19.61
N MET A 313 23.62 28.90 -19.08
CA MET A 313 23.79 29.07 -17.64
C MET A 313 22.68 29.94 -17.03
N GLU A 314 22.32 31.04 -17.69
CA GLU A 314 21.20 31.91 -17.29
C GLU A 314 19.87 31.15 -17.29
N LYS A 315 19.59 30.33 -18.31
CA LYS A 315 18.41 29.46 -18.31
C LYS A 315 18.40 28.43 -17.18
N VAL A 316 19.55 27.86 -16.84
CA VAL A 316 19.67 26.93 -15.71
C VAL A 316 19.44 27.66 -14.39
N GLU A 317 19.89 28.91 -14.26
CA GLU A 317 19.67 29.74 -13.08
C GLU A 317 18.21 30.17 -12.95
N GLU A 318 17.56 30.57 -14.05
CA GLU A 318 16.14 30.92 -14.10
C GLU A 318 15.25 29.70 -13.78
N GLU A 319 15.59 28.53 -14.32
CA GLU A 319 14.90 27.27 -14.03
C GLU A 319 15.11 26.83 -12.58
N ARG A 320 16.33 26.98 -12.02
CA ARG A 320 16.59 26.77 -10.59
C ARG A 320 15.78 27.73 -9.72
N ALA A 321 15.69 29.00 -10.07
CA ALA A 321 14.88 29.98 -9.35
C ALA A 321 13.38 29.63 -9.41
N ARG A 322 12.90 29.18 -10.57
CA ARG A 322 11.52 28.69 -10.77
C ARG A 322 11.23 27.46 -9.89
N MET A 323 12.14 26.49 -9.88
CA MET A 323 12.03 25.29 -9.04
C MET A 323 12.06 25.64 -7.54
N LEU A 324 12.97 26.52 -7.11
CA LEU A 324 13.04 26.97 -5.71
C LEU A 324 11.76 27.69 -5.28
N LYS A 325 11.20 28.55 -6.15
CA LYS A 325 9.93 29.23 -5.88
C LYS A 325 8.77 28.23 -5.75
N LYS A 326 8.73 27.21 -6.60
CA LYS A 326 7.74 26.13 -6.51
C LYS A 326 7.91 25.33 -5.22
N ALA A 327 9.12 24.87 -4.91
CA ALA A 327 9.41 24.12 -3.69
C ALA A 327 9.04 24.88 -2.42
N ARG A 328 9.24 26.21 -2.41
CA ARG A 328 8.80 27.07 -1.31
C ARG A 328 7.28 27.13 -1.18
N LEU A 329 6.56 27.27 -2.29
CA LEU A 329 5.08 27.25 -2.27
C LEU A 329 4.55 25.89 -1.79
N ASP A 330 5.15 24.80 -2.25
CA ASP A 330 4.79 23.44 -1.83
C ASP A 330 5.05 23.25 -0.31
N LEU A 331 6.16 23.77 0.21
CA LEU A 331 6.44 23.78 1.64
C LEU A 331 5.40 24.60 2.44
N GLU A 332 5.03 25.79 1.95
CA GLU A 332 3.99 26.62 2.57
C GLU A 332 2.60 25.94 2.54
N VAL A 333 2.32 25.09 1.54
CA VAL A 333 1.11 24.25 1.53
C VAL A 333 1.19 23.17 2.60
N CYS A 334 2.31 22.45 2.68
CA CYS A 334 2.54 21.42 3.71
C CYS A 334 2.42 21.98 5.14
N ASP A 335 2.98 23.15 5.40
CA ASP A 335 2.89 23.80 6.72
C ASP A 335 1.44 24.11 7.09
N ARG A 336 0.65 24.64 6.16
CA ARG A 336 -0.80 24.89 6.38
C ARG A 336 -1.58 23.60 6.61
N GLU A 337 -1.25 22.52 5.90
CA GLU A 337 -1.88 21.22 6.12
C GLU A 337 -1.57 20.65 7.50
N LEU A 338 -0.33 20.82 7.99
CA LEU A 338 0.06 20.44 9.35
C LEU A 338 -0.71 21.22 10.41
N GLU A 339 -0.86 22.54 10.23
CA GLU A 339 -1.67 23.39 11.11
C GLU A 339 -3.15 22.96 11.13
N ASN A 340 -3.72 22.64 9.96
CA ASN A 340 -5.09 22.13 9.85
C ASN A 340 -5.26 20.80 10.60
N LYS A 341 -4.36 19.84 10.38
CA LYS A 341 -4.39 18.55 11.08
C LYS A 341 -4.22 18.70 12.59
N ALA A 342 -3.41 19.66 13.05
CA ALA A 342 -3.26 19.96 14.47
C ALA A 342 -4.59 20.46 15.09
N ARG A 343 -5.33 21.31 14.36
CA ARG A 343 -6.68 21.75 14.78
C ARG A 343 -7.69 20.61 14.81
N GLU A 344 -7.77 19.81 13.75
CA GLU A 344 -8.66 18.64 13.70
C GLU A 344 -8.37 17.65 14.84
N MET A 345 -7.09 17.41 15.16
CA MET A 345 -6.70 16.58 16.30
C MET A 345 -7.21 17.15 17.63
N MET A 346 -7.16 18.47 17.82
CA MET A 346 -7.65 19.13 19.02
C MET A 346 -9.18 18.98 19.15
N GLU A 347 -9.91 19.17 18.07
CA GLU A 347 -11.37 18.98 18.02
C GLU A 347 -11.76 17.54 18.34
N LEU A 348 -11.11 16.55 17.72
CA LEU A 348 -11.33 15.14 18.00
C LEU A 348 -11.04 14.77 19.47
N LYS A 349 -10.02 15.38 20.09
CA LYS A 349 -9.75 15.19 21.52
C LYS A 349 -10.85 15.74 22.40
N MET A 350 -11.39 16.92 22.07
CA MET A 350 -12.51 17.52 22.80
C MET A 350 -13.78 16.67 22.65
N GLU A 351 -14.08 16.21 21.43
CA GLU A 351 -15.24 15.35 21.18
C GLU A 351 -15.11 14.00 21.90
N ARG A 352 -13.91 13.40 21.90
CA ARG A 352 -13.64 12.17 22.65
C ARG A 352 -13.85 12.36 24.15
N LYS A 353 -13.46 13.51 24.69
CA LYS A 353 -13.68 13.83 26.11
C LYS A 353 -15.18 13.96 26.42
N LYS A 354 -15.94 14.65 25.56
CA LYS A 354 -17.40 14.76 25.69
C LYS A 354 -18.10 13.40 25.64
N LYS A 355 -17.77 12.55 24.66
CA LYS A 355 -18.33 11.19 24.57
C LYS A 355 -17.99 10.32 25.78
N LYS A 356 -16.80 10.52 26.37
CA LYS A 356 -16.40 9.84 27.61
C LYS A 356 -17.30 10.28 28.78
N GLU A 357 -17.52 11.58 28.94
CA GLU A 357 -18.42 12.13 29.98
C GLU A 357 -19.86 11.61 29.81
N GLU A 358 -20.39 11.61 28.58
CA GLU A 358 -21.71 11.03 28.25
C GLU A 358 -21.79 9.53 28.59
N THR A 359 -20.73 8.77 28.32
CA THR A 359 -20.67 7.34 28.65
C THR A 359 -20.66 7.10 30.16
N GLU A 360 -19.89 7.88 30.91
CA GLU A 360 -19.82 7.79 32.37
C GLU A 360 -21.18 8.13 33.03
N GLU A 361 -21.92 9.10 32.45
CA GLU A 361 -23.27 9.43 32.89
C GLU A 361 -24.26 8.28 32.63
N LEU A 362 -24.25 7.70 31.42
CA LEU A 362 -25.07 6.55 31.08
C LEU A 362 -24.78 5.33 31.97
N GLU A 363 -23.50 5.07 32.27
CA GLU A 363 -23.10 4.01 33.21
C GLU A 363 -23.60 4.27 34.64
N SER A 364 -23.63 5.52 35.08
CA SER A 364 -24.21 5.91 36.38
C SER A 364 -25.71 5.62 36.41
N ILE A 365 -26.45 6.03 35.36
CA ILE A 365 -27.89 5.78 35.24
C ILE A 365 -28.16 4.27 35.19
N ALA A 366 -27.39 3.50 34.42
CA ALA A 366 -27.53 2.05 34.34
C ALA A 366 -27.33 1.38 35.70
N ARG A 367 -26.34 1.82 36.50
CA ARG A 367 -26.13 1.33 37.86
C ARG A 367 -27.30 1.63 38.79
N LEU A 368 -27.86 2.85 38.72
CA LEU A 368 -29.05 3.22 39.50
C LEU A 368 -30.26 2.37 39.10
N LYS A 369 -30.49 2.16 37.81
CA LYS A 369 -31.58 1.32 37.31
C LYS A 369 -31.44 -0.13 37.71
N GLN A 370 -30.21 -0.66 37.73
CA GLN A 370 -29.96 -2.00 38.25
C GLN A 370 -30.31 -2.10 39.74
N ALA A 371 -29.89 -1.14 40.56
CA ALA A 371 -30.21 -1.13 41.99
C ALA A 371 -31.73 -1.00 42.27
N GLU A 372 -32.44 -0.20 41.45
CA GLU A 372 -33.90 -0.14 41.49
C GLU A 372 -34.52 -1.51 41.17
N ALA A 373 -34.07 -2.18 40.10
CA ALA A 373 -34.55 -3.49 39.69
C ALA A 373 -34.34 -4.54 40.80
N ASP A 374 -33.17 -4.56 41.43
CA ASP A 374 -32.84 -5.47 42.54
C ASP A 374 -33.78 -5.26 43.74
N THR A 375 -34.11 -4.00 44.03
CA THR A 375 -35.06 -3.63 45.10
C THR A 375 -36.47 -4.13 44.79
N TRP A 376 -36.92 -4.00 43.54
CA TRP A 376 -38.24 -4.49 43.12
C TRP A 376 -38.32 -6.02 43.17
N GLU A 377 -37.26 -6.73 42.77
CA GLU A 377 -37.22 -8.18 42.88
C GLU A 377 -37.29 -8.63 44.34
N LEU A 378 -36.57 -7.96 45.25
CA LEU A 378 -36.65 -8.26 46.68
C LEU A 378 -38.08 -8.09 47.22
N LYS A 379 -38.74 -6.98 46.88
CA LYS A 379 -40.15 -6.75 47.25
C LYS A 379 -41.09 -7.80 46.66
N ALA A 380 -40.86 -8.23 45.42
CA ALA A 380 -41.66 -9.27 44.80
C ALA A 380 -41.49 -10.62 45.53
N ILE A 381 -40.27 -10.96 45.95
CA ILE A 381 -39.99 -12.14 46.78
C ILE A 381 -40.71 -12.06 48.13
N GLU A 382 -40.66 -10.91 48.81
CA GLU A 382 -41.35 -10.70 50.08
C GLU A 382 -42.87 -10.82 49.95
N ALA A 383 -43.45 -10.20 48.91
CA ALA A 383 -44.88 -10.29 48.62
C ALA A 383 -45.32 -11.75 48.35
N ARG A 384 -44.51 -12.53 47.61
CA ARG A 384 -44.76 -13.97 47.40
C ARG A 384 -44.77 -14.74 48.72
N ARG A 385 -43.77 -14.53 49.59
CA ARG A 385 -43.72 -15.18 50.92
C ARG A 385 -44.90 -14.80 51.81
N GLU A 386 -45.35 -13.55 51.77
CA GLU A 386 -46.51 -13.13 52.56
C GLU A 386 -47.81 -13.74 52.02
N ALA A 387 -47.98 -13.80 50.70
CA ALA A 387 -49.11 -14.48 50.08
C ALA A 387 -49.17 -15.97 50.46
N GLU A 388 -48.03 -16.67 50.45
CA GLU A 388 -47.92 -18.06 50.91
C GLU A 388 -48.30 -18.22 52.39
N ARG A 389 -47.81 -17.31 53.26
CA ARG A 389 -48.20 -17.28 54.68
C ARG A 389 -49.71 -17.11 54.86
N LEU A 390 -50.31 -16.13 54.19
CA LEU A 390 -51.75 -15.89 54.24
C LEU A 390 -52.54 -17.08 53.71
N GLN A 391 -52.11 -17.71 52.62
CA GLN A 391 -52.72 -18.95 52.11
C GLN A 391 -52.65 -20.09 53.13
N SER A 392 -51.50 -20.28 53.79
CA SER A 392 -51.35 -21.32 54.83
C SER A 392 -52.27 -21.11 56.04
N ILE A 393 -52.66 -19.87 56.32
CA ILE A 393 -53.62 -19.53 57.40
C ILE A 393 -55.07 -19.67 56.91
N ALA A 394 -55.34 -19.32 55.65
CA ALA A 394 -56.68 -19.35 55.06
C ALA A 394 -57.15 -20.78 54.74
N LEU A 395 -56.27 -21.66 54.27
CA LEU A 395 -56.59 -23.04 53.89
C LEU A 395 -57.21 -23.84 55.07
N PRO A 396 -56.62 -23.89 56.29
CA PRO A 396 -57.21 -24.57 57.44
C PRO A 396 -58.53 -23.94 57.91
N LYS A 397 -58.66 -22.60 57.85
CA LYS A 397 -59.89 -21.89 58.22
C LYS A 397 -61.04 -22.19 57.27
N SER A 398 -60.77 -22.30 55.97
CA SER A 398 -61.77 -22.72 54.97
C SER A 398 -62.18 -24.18 55.13
N HIS A 399 -61.24 -25.08 55.48
CA HIS A 399 -61.52 -26.48 55.77
C HIS A 399 -62.36 -26.64 57.05
N LYS A 400 -62.09 -25.83 58.09
CA LYS A 400 -62.90 -25.79 59.32
C LYS A 400 -64.31 -25.26 59.07
N ALA A 401 -64.44 -24.17 58.31
CA ALA A 401 -65.75 -23.61 57.90
C ALA A 401 -66.56 -24.57 57.01
N LYS A 402 -65.91 -25.32 56.10
CA LYS A 402 -66.58 -26.37 55.30
C LYS A 402 -67.00 -27.59 56.14
N LYS A 403 -66.24 -27.95 57.18
CA LYS A 403 -66.61 -29.03 58.11
C LYS A 403 -67.81 -28.65 58.98
N GLU A 404 -67.92 -27.38 59.37
CA GLU A 404 -69.07 -26.81 60.10
C GLU A 404 -70.31 -26.63 59.20
N HIS A 405 -70.13 -26.42 57.89
CA HIS A 405 -71.23 -26.36 56.92
C HIS A 405 -71.74 -27.75 56.48
N CYS A 406 -70.89 -28.78 56.42
CA CYS A 406 -71.32 -30.16 56.10
C CYS A 406 -71.97 -30.91 57.27
N SER A 407 -72.00 -30.35 58.49
CA SER A 407 -72.66 -30.96 59.65
C SER A 407 -74.15 -30.65 59.80
N GLY A 408 -74.76 -29.94 58.84
CA GLY A 408 -76.19 -29.65 58.88
C GLY A 408 -76.75 -29.38 57.50
N ILE A 409 -77.09 -30.44 56.76
CA ILE A 409 -78.21 -30.54 55.81
C ILE A 409 -78.36 -32.02 55.45
N VAL A 410 -79.45 -32.63 55.93
CA VAL A 410 -80.05 -33.86 55.41
C VAL A 410 -81.46 -33.47 54.97
N ILE A 411 -81.72 -33.33 53.67
CA ILE A 411 -83.05 -33.53 53.08
C ILE A 411 -82.87 -34.12 51.67
N SER A 412 -83.68 -35.14 51.40
CA SER A 412 -83.65 -36.05 50.25
C SER A 412 -84.70 -35.68 49.18
N ILE A 413 -84.29 -35.68 47.89
CA ILE A 413 -84.94 -36.32 46.70
C ILE A 413 -86.27 -35.69 46.16
N PRO A 414 -86.54 -35.56 44.81
CA PRO A 414 -86.38 -36.61 43.79
C PRO A 414 -85.81 -36.29 42.40
N MET A 415 -85.50 -37.41 41.73
CA MET A 415 -84.96 -37.63 40.39
C MET A 415 -85.90 -37.21 39.24
N ASN A 416 -85.32 -36.65 38.16
CA ASN A 416 -85.46 -37.21 36.81
C ASN A 416 -84.39 -36.68 35.83
N LEU A 417 -83.78 -37.63 35.13
CA LEU A 417 -82.74 -37.53 34.08
C LEU A 417 -83.32 -37.06 32.71
N PRO A 418 -82.56 -36.80 31.61
CA PRO A 418 -81.33 -37.50 31.13
C PRO A 418 -80.18 -36.60 30.58
N LEU A 419 -78.90 -36.93 30.86
CA LEU A 419 -77.86 -37.64 30.05
C LEU A 419 -77.15 -36.87 28.90
N CYS A 420 -75.81 -36.99 28.94
CA CYS A 420 -74.75 -36.85 27.90
C CYS A 420 -74.33 -35.42 27.44
N TRP A 421 -73.20 -34.86 27.91
CA TRP A 421 -71.77 -35.01 27.45
C TRP A 421 -71.45 -34.35 26.08
N PRO A 422 -70.20 -33.91 25.78
CA PRO A 422 -69.13 -33.34 26.63
C PRO A 422 -68.27 -32.20 25.95
N MET A 423 -67.33 -31.63 26.72
CA MET A 423 -65.99 -31.12 26.34
C MET A 423 -65.79 -30.10 25.18
N LYS A 424 -65.06 -29.01 25.47
CA LYS A 424 -63.65 -28.84 25.03
C LYS A 424 -62.99 -27.56 25.60
N LEU A 425 -61.80 -27.75 26.17
CA LEU A 425 -60.71 -26.76 26.22
C LEU A 425 -60.08 -26.63 24.82
N THR A 426 -59.73 -25.40 24.42
CA THR A 426 -58.60 -25.02 23.53
C THR A 426 -58.51 -23.48 23.57
N SER A 427 -57.47 -22.87 24.14
CA SER A 427 -56.17 -22.52 23.53
C SER A 427 -56.22 -21.55 22.34
N ALA A 428 -55.49 -20.43 22.51
CA ALA A 428 -54.80 -19.61 21.51
C ALA A 428 -55.63 -18.77 20.51
N THR A 429 -55.34 -17.47 20.44
CA THR A 429 -54.58 -16.77 19.37
C THR A 429 -54.68 -15.24 19.61
N ALA A 430 -53.55 -14.52 19.78
CA ALA A 430 -52.84 -13.73 18.74
C ALA A 430 -53.71 -12.56 18.20
N ALA A 431 -53.26 -11.31 18.01
CA ALA A 431 -51.95 -10.67 18.01
C ALA A 431 -52.13 -9.13 17.76
N TRP A 432 -51.00 -8.42 17.66
CA TRP A 432 -50.75 -7.16 16.91
C TRP A 432 -50.79 -5.79 17.64
N LEU A 433 -49.57 -5.30 17.97
CA LEU A 433 -48.90 -4.00 17.68
C LEU A 433 -49.61 -2.63 17.94
N PRO A 434 -48.91 -1.45 17.94
CA PRO A 434 -47.48 -1.17 17.74
C PRO A 434 -46.80 -0.28 18.82
N TRP A 435 -45.47 -0.28 18.75
CA TRP A 435 -44.58 0.75 19.28
C TRP A 435 -44.76 2.04 18.48
N ASP A 436 -44.99 3.16 19.15
CA ASP A 436 -44.53 4.52 18.79
C ASP A 436 -45.26 5.51 19.70
N TYR A 437 -44.50 6.28 20.49
CA TYR A 437 -44.77 7.63 21.01
C TYR A 437 -43.83 7.87 22.20
N PHE A 438 -42.56 8.18 21.93
CA PHE A 438 -41.80 9.11 22.76
C PHE A 438 -40.87 9.91 21.85
N THR A 439 -41.35 11.11 21.52
CA THR A 439 -40.60 12.21 20.94
C THR A 439 -39.52 12.65 21.93
N TRP A 440 -38.26 12.64 21.49
CA TRP A 440 -37.17 13.35 22.14
C TRP A 440 -36.97 14.67 21.41
N GLU A 441 -37.38 15.77 22.04
CA GLU A 441 -36.93 17.12 21.68
C GLU A 441 -35.94 17.61 22.76
N ALA A 442 -34.80 18.08 22.26
CA ALA A 442 -33.68 18.81 22.88
C ALA A 442 -32.84 18.10 23.95
#